data_AF-A0ABD1UI96-F1
#
_entry.id   AF-A0ABD1UI96-F1
#
_cell.length_a   1.000
_cell.length_b   1.000
_cell.length_c   1.000
_cell.angle_alpha   90.00
_cell.angle_beta   90.00
_cell.angle_gamma   90.00
#
_symmetry.space_group_name_H-M   'P 1'
#
loop_
_entity.id
_entity.type
_entity.pdbx_description
1 polymer ?
#
loop_
_entity_poly.entity_id
_entity_poly.type
_entity_poly.pdbx_seq_one_letter_code
_entity_poly.pdbx_strand_id
1 'polypeptide(L)'
;MRRILQSAVIALTHEQDISNEAVISWWKEAYYSLIMLEKILHQFHNLCFASYLEDIWETICEFLLHPHLWLRNISNRLVSFYFAVVTKTCNENKEMSMETLFLMRPSRLFSITASLCCQLKAPLIDDAAGALIMKNLVFSICGLHSFLGKNEYMKPRKLIG
;
A
#
# COMPACT_ATOMS: atom_id res chain seq x y z
N MET A 1 3.80 13.69 -11.78
CA MET A 1 3.75 12.98 -10.49
C MET A 1 4.72 11.80 -10.44
N ARG A 2 4.63 10.79 -11.33
CA ARG A 2 5.48 9.58 -11.29
C ARG A 2 6.98 9.84 -11.08
N ARG A 3 7.59 10.74 -11.87
CA ARG A 3 9.02 11.07 -11.74
C ARG A 3 9.38 11.63 -10.34
N ILE A 4 8.52 12.47 -9.78
CA ILE A 4 8.70 13.05 -8.44
C ILE A 4 8.66 11.96 -7.37
N LEU A 5 7.68 11.06 -7.45
CA LEU A 5 7.54 9.94 -6.51
C LEU A 5 8.76 9.00 -6.60
N GLN A 6 9.18 8.65 -7.81
CA GLN A 6 10.37 7.82 -8.04
C GLN A 6 11.65 8.47 -7.52
N SER A 7 11.83 9.78 -7.72
CA SER A 7 12.98 10.51 -7.17
C SER A 7 13.01 10.50 -5.64
N ALA A 8 11.87 10.58 -4.96
CA ALA A 8 11.80 10.45 -3.51
C ALA A 8 12.11 9.03 -3.01
N VAL A 9 11.82 7.99 -3.80
CA VAL A 9 12.24 6.60 -3.50
C VAL A 9 13.75 6.44 -3.68
N ILE A 10 14.32 6.95 -4.78
CA ILE A 10 15.76 6.81 -5.10
C ILE A 10 16.65 7.59 -4.11
N ALA A 11 16.15 8.68 -3.54
CA ALA A 11 16.86 9.38 -2.47
C ALA A 11 17.22 8.43 -1.30
N LEU A 12 16.41 7.38 -1.05
CA LEU A 12 16.66 6.37 -0.03
C LEU A 12 17.88 5.48 -0.30
N THR A 13 18.14 5.17 -1.57
CA THR A 13 19.23 4.26 -1.96
C THR A 13 20.58 4.97 -1.96
N HIS A 14 20.60 6.30 -2.07
CA HIS A 14 21.83 7.11 -2.08
C HIS A 14 22.18 7.75 -0.73
N GLU A 15 21.28 7.74 0.25
CA GLU A 15 21.58 8.21 1.62
C GLU A 15 22.62 7.34 2.38
N GLN A 16 22.97 6.16 1.86
CA GLN A 16 24.01 5.31 2.45
C GLN A 16 25.45 5.66 2.05
N ASP A 17 25.70 6.58 1.10
CA ASP A 17 27.04 6.69 0.50
C ASP A 17 27.65 8.10 0.36
N ILE A 18 27.01 9.20 0.77
CA ILE A 18 27.61 10.55 0.55
C ILE A 18 27.43 11.50 1.74
N SER A 19 28.53 11.73 2.45
CA SER A 19 28.84 12.96 3.19
C SER A 19 28.94 14.12 2.18
N ASN A 20 27.84 14.75 1.79
CA ASN A 20 27.86 16.10 1.23
C ASN A 20 26.48 16.77 1.20
N GLU A 21 26.51 18.08 1.41
CA GLU A 21 25.36 18.99 1.45
C GLU A 21 24.44 18.87 0.21
N ALA A 22 23.13 19.01 0.44
CA ALA A 22 22.09 19.25 -0.56
C ALA A 22 21.69 18.10 -1.51
N VAL A 23 21.53 16.86 -1.02
CA VAL A 23 20.54 15.96 -1.64
C VAL A 23 19.17 16.59 -1.41
N ILE A 24 18.62 17.24 -2.45
CA ILE A 24 17.26 17.78 -2.44
C ILE A 24 16.34 16.60 -2.12
N SER A 25 15.86 16.54 -0.89
CA SER A 25 14.98 15.46 -0.46
C SER A 25 13.59 15.80 -0.98
N TRP A 26 13.22 15.20 -2.12
CA TRP A 26 11.95 15.41 -2.85
C TRP A 26 10.70 14.95 -2.08
N TRP A 27 10.82 14.69 -0.78
CA TRP A 27 9.75 14.21 0.07
C TRP A 27 8.58 15.21 0.11
N LYS A 28 8.85 16.51 0.00
CA LYS A 28 7.84 17.55 0.09
C LYS A 28 6.94 17.55 -1.15
N GLU A 29 7.55 17.51 -2.33
CA GLU A 29 6.86 17.41 -3.62
C GLU A 29 6.10 16.09 -3.73
N ALA A 30 6.70 14.98 -3.26
CA ALA A 30 6.04 13.68 -3.19
C ALA A 30 4.83 13.75 -2.23
N TYR A 31 4.99 14.34 -1.06
CA TYR A 31 3.92 14.48 -0.07
C TYR A 31 2.73 15.26 -0.62
N TYR A 32 2.95 16.46 -1.17
CA TYR A 32 1.85 17.26 -1.73
C TYR A 32 1.23 16.62 -2.97
N SER A 33 2.02 15.87 -3.75
CA SER A 33 1.49 15.06 -4.85
C SER A 33 0.54 13.96 -4.36
N LEU A 34 0.90 13.26 -3.28
CA LEU A 34 0.06 12.23 -2.67
C LEU A 34 -1.20 12.82 -2.00
N ILE A 35 -1.10 14.01 -1.40
CA ILE A 35 -2.28 14.75 -0.89
C ILE A 35 -3.23 15.12 -2.04
N MET A 36 -2.69 15.57 -3.17
CA MET A 36 -3.52 15.86 -4.34
C MET A 36 -4.19 14.59 -4.88
N LEU A 37 -3.44 13.48 -4.99
CA LEU A 37 -3.99 12.19 -5.40
C LEU A 37 -5.11 11.73 -4.46
N GLU A 38 -4.90 11.83 -3.15
CA GLU A 38 -5.92 11.49 -2.15
C GLU A 38 -7.21 12.27 -2.40
N LYS A 39 -7.13 13.58 -2.61
CA LYS A 39 -8.31 14.42 -2.91
C LYS A 39 -9.00 14.01 -4.22
N ILE A 40 -8.24 13.70 -5.27
CA ILE A 40 -8.78 13.23 -6.55
C ILE A 40 -9.53 11.92 -6.37
N LEU A 41 -8.95 10.97 -5.64
CA LEU A 41 -9.55 9.66 -5.40
C LEU A 41 -10.84 9.73 -4.57
N HIS A 42 -10.90 10.64 -3.58
CA HIS A 42 -12.13 10.88 -2.82
C HIS A 42 -13.26 11.48 -3.68
N GLN A 43 -12.91 12.25 -4.72
CA GLN A 43 -13.91 12.78 -5.65
C GLN A 43 -14.30 11.73 -6.71
N PHE A 44 -13.33 10.95 -7.19
CA PHE A 44 -13.46 10.02 -8.30
C PHE A 44 -13.02 8.60 -7.88
N HIS A 45 -13.84 7.96 -7.04
CA HIS A 45 -13.55 6.62 -6.49
C HIS A 45 -13.29 5.55 -7.56
N ASN A 46 -13.90 5.69 -8.74
CA ASN A 46 -13.71 4.80 -9.89
C ASN A 46 -12.27 4.77 -10.41
N LEU A 47 -11.49 5.82 -10.16
CA LEU A 47 -10.09 5.87 -10.56
C LEU A 47 -9.20 4.96 -9.70
N CYS A 48 -9.66 4.56 -8.51
CA CYS A 48 -8.87 3.79 -7.54
C CYS A 48 -8.24 2.53 -8.14
N PHE A 49 -8.94 1.87 -9.07
CA PHE A 49 -8.51 0.62 -9.70
C PHE A 49 -8.03 0.79 -11.14
N ALA A 50 -7.81 2.03 -11.60
CA ALA A 50 -7.33 2.27 -12.94
C ALA A 50 -5.91 1.74 -13.12
N SER A 51 -5.66 0.96 -14.18
CA SER A 51 -4.39 0.29 -14.43
C SER A 51 -3.19 1.25 -14.51
N TYR A 52 -3.40 2.48 -15.01
CA TYR A 52 -2.35 3.50 -15.09
C TYR A 52 -1.92 4.05 -13.70
N LEU A 53 -2.66 3.74 -12.63
CA LEU A 53 -2.27 4.07 -11.26
C LEU A 53 -1.50 2.93 -10.57
N GLU A 54 -1.36 1.74 -11.16
CA GLU A 54 -0.66 0.62 -10.51
C GLU A 54 0.77 0.98 -10.11
N ASP A 55 1.52 1.65 -10.99
CA ASP A 55 2.88 2.14 -10.71
C ASP A 55 2.91 3.14 -9.53
N ILE A 56 1.84 3.92 -9.35
CA ILE A 56 1.73 4.88 -8.24
C ILE A 56 1.40 4.15 -6.94
N TRP A 57 0.51 3.15 -7.00
CA TRP A 57 0.21 2.28 -5.87
C TRP A 57 1.43 1.49 -5.39
N GLU A 58 2.28 1.05 -6.33
CA GLU A 58 3.57 0.44 -6.02
C GLU A 58 4.44 1.38 -5.17
N THR A 59 4.63 2.63 -5.63
CA THR A 59 5.43 3.62 -4.90
C THR A 59 4.81 4.01 -3.56
N ILE A 60 3.48 4.04 -3.44
CA ILE A 60 2.80 4.24 -2.16
C ILE A 60 3.15 3.12 -1.17
N CYS A 61 3.22 1.87 -1.62
CA CYS A 61 3.63 0.75 -0.78
C CYS A 61 5.10 0.88 -0.33
N GLU A 62 6.00 1.33 -1.20
CA GLU A 62 7.40 1.61 -0.83
C GLU A 62 7.48 2.70 0.25
N PHE A 63 6.64 3.72 0.15
CA PHE A 63 6.60 4.81 1.13
C PHE A 63 6.07 4.41 2.51
N LEU A 64 5.50 3.23 2.70
CA LEU A 64 5.13 2.73 4.03
C LEU A 64 6.37 2.61 4.94
N LEU A 65 7.56 2.40 4.39
CA LEU A 65 8.82 2.32 5.14
C LEU A 65 9.75 3.53 4.93
N HIS A 66 9.25 4.60 4.32
CA HIS A 66 10.04 5.81 4.11
C HIS A 66 10.49 6.42 5.47
N PRO A 67 11.72 6.93 5.62
CA PRO A 67 12.20 7.57 6.86
C PRO A 67 11.38 8.81 7.23
N HIS A 68 10.94 9.58 6.23
CA HIS A 68 10.09 10.75 6.43
C HIS A 68 8.66 10.40 6.87
N LEU A 69 8.29 10.81 8.09
CA LEU A 69 7.00 10.50 8.74
C LEU A 69 5.77 10.90 7.90
N TRP A 70 5.80 12.05 7.24
CA TRP A 70 4.63 12.52 6.49
C TRP A 70 4.34 11.65 5.26
N LEU A 71 5.37 11.08 4.63
CA LEU A 71 5.20 10.16 3.51
C LEU A 71 4.64 8.82 3.99
N ARG A 72 5.13 8.30 5.12
CA ARG A 72 4.52 7.11 5.75
C ARG A 72 3.06 7.33 6.09
N ASN A 73 2.73 8.47 6.69
CA ASN A 73 1.38 8.76 7.16
C ASN A 73 0.38 8.89 5.99
N ILE A 74 0.71 9.65 4.95
CA ILE A 74 -0.18 9.76 3.78
C ILE A 74 -0.31 8.44 3.03
N SER A 75 0.76 7.63 3.00
CA SER A 75 0.73 6.30 2.36
C SER A 75 -0.18 5.33 3.11
N ASN A 76 -0.12 5.31 4.44
CA ASN A 76 -1.05 4.54 5.27
C ASN A 76 -2.51 4.95 5.04
N ARG A 77 -2.78 6.25 4.90
CA ARG A 77 -4.12 6.77 4.61
C ARG A 77 -4.61 6.32 3.22
N LEU A 78 -3.76 6.41 2.20
CA LEU A 78 -4.07 5.97 0.84
C LEU A 78 -4.31 4.47 0.74
N VAL A 79 -3.51 3.64 1.43
CA VAL A 79 -3.75 2.19 1.53
C VAL A 79 -5.08 1.90 2.22
N SER A 80 -5.39 2.60 3.31
CA SER A 80 -6.67 2.44 4.02
C SER A 80 -7.86 2.83 3.14
N PHE A 81 -7.71 3.91 2.37
CA PHE A 81 -8.69 4.33 1.38
C PHE A 81 -8.90 3.24 0.32
N TYR A 82 -7.83 2.70 -0.26
CA TYR A 82 -7.94 1.61 -1.24
C TYR A 82 -8.72 0.42 -0.68
N PHE A 83 -8.38 -0.04 0.53
CA PHE A 83 -9.08 -1.14 1.19
C PHE A 83 -10.57 -0.83 1.41
N ALA A 84 -10.91 0.39 1.81
CA ALA A 84 -12.31 0.80 1.96
C ALA A 84 -13.08 0.75 0.63
N VAL A 85 -12.46 1.20 -0.47
CA VAL A 85 -13.07 1.13 -1.82
C VAL A 85 -13.23 -0.33 -2.27
N VAL A 86 -12.25 -1.21 -1.98
CA VAL A 86 -12.37 -2.65 -2.24
C VAL A 86 -13.57 -3.24 -1.51
N THR A 87 -13.68 -3.02 -0.20
CA THR A 87 -14.81 -3.55 0.60
C THR A 87 -16.15 -3.09 0.07
N LYS A 88 -16.28 -1.79 -0.24
CA LYS A 88 -17.50 -1.24 -0.82
C LYS A 88 -17.85 -1.92 -2.15
N THR A 89 -16.87 -2.01 -3.05
CA THR A 89 -17.06 -2.58 -4.39
C THR A 89 -17.42 -4.06 -4.35
N CYS A 90 -16.77 -4.86 -3.50
CA CYS A 90 -17.09 -6.28 -3.34
C CYS A 90 -18.47 -6.51 -2.70
N ASN A 91 -18.91 -5.62 -1.81
CA ASN A 91 -20.25 -5.70 -1.23
C ASN A 91 -21.34 -5.36 -2.27
N GLU A 92 -21.07 -4.42 -3.18
CA GLU A 92 -21.98 -4.00 -4.25
C GLU A 92 -21.99 -4.99 -5.43
N ASN A 93 -20.84 -5.57 -5.78
CA ASN A 93 -20.65 -6.45 -6.94
C ASN A 93 -20.01 -7.79 -6.53
N LYS A 94 -20.84 -8.80 -6.25
CA LYS A 94 -20.39 -10.14 -5.78
C LYS A 94 -19.56 -10.94 -6.80
N GLU A 95 -19.57 -10.56 -8.07
CA GLU A 95 -18.81 -11.24 -9.13
C GLU A 95 -17.36 -10.76 -9.24
N MET A 96 -17.01 -9.61 -8.65
CA MET A 96 -15.67 -9.05 -8.77
C MET A 96 -14.67 -9.84 -7.92
N SER A 97 -13.77 -10.58 -8.59
CA SER A 97 -12.67 -11.25 -7.89
C SER A 97 -11.69 -10.22 -7.34
N MET A 98 -11.62 -10.14 -6.01
CA MET A 98 -10.70 -9.26 -5.27
C MET A 98 -9.25 -9.43 -5.75
N GLU A 99 -8.84 -10.63 -6.18
CA GLU A 99 -7.46 -10.94 -6.63
C GLU A 99 -7.05 -10.20 -7.91
N THR A 100 -8.02 -9.70 -8.69
CA THR A 100 -7.77 -8.89 -9.89
C THR A 100 -7.31 -7.47 -9.55
N LEU A 101 -7.61 -7.00 -8.34
CA LEU A 101 -7.25 -5.67 -7.88
C LEU A 101 -5.79 -5.63 -7.47
N PHE A 102 -5.06 -4.61 -7.94
CA PHE A 102 -3.61 -4.53 -7.82
C PHE A 102 -3.06 -4.77 -6.41
N LEU A 103 -3.54 -4.00 -5.41
CA LEU A 103 -3.07 -4.15 -4.02
C LEU A 103 -3.57 -5.43 -3.33
N MET A 104 -4.57 -6.09 -3.88
CA MET A 104 -5.15 -7.33 -3.35
C MET A 104 -4.45 -8.59 -3.86
N ARG A 105 -3.48 -8.44 -4.77
CA ARG A 105 -2.59 -9.55 -5.15
C ARG A 105 -1.84 -10.05 -3.90
N PRO A 106 -1.72 -11.38 -3.69
CA PRO A 106 -1.11 -11.95 -2.48
C PRO A 106 0.28 -11.41 -2.16
N SER A 107 1.13 -11.23 -3.17
CA SER A 107 2.47 -10.66 -3.02
C SER A 107 2.44 -9.22 -2.47
N ARG A 108 1.47 -8.41 -2.91
CA ARG A 108 1.27 -7.03 -2.45
C ARG A 108 0.75 -7.00 -1.02
N LEU A 109 -0.27 -7.81 -0.72
CA LEU A 109 -0.78 -7.95 0.65
C LEU A 109 0.31 -8.40 1.63
N PHE A 110 1.17 -9.33 1.22
CA PHE A 110 2.32 -9.75 2.02
C PHE A 110 3.31 -8.59 2.25
N SER A 111 3.69 -7.87 1.19
CA SER A 111 4.61 -6.72 1.28
C SER A 111 4.05 -5.60 2.17
N ILE A 112 2.76 -5.27 2.05
CA ILE A 112 2.06 -4.31 2.90
C ILE A 112 2.07 -4.79 4.35
N THR A 113 1.70 -6.04 4.59
CA THR A 113 1.69 -6.65 5.94
C THR A 113 3.06 -6.56 6.61
N ALA A 114 4.12 -6.95 5.90
CA ALA A 114 5.49 -6.86 6.40
C ALA A 114 5.87 -5.40 6.75
N SER A 115 5.53 -4.45 5.87
CA SER A 115 5.79 -3.03 6.08
C SER A 115 5.07 -2.46 7.30
N LEU A 116 3.81 -2.83 7.52
CA LEU A 116 3.02 -2.39 8.67
C LEU A 116 3.54 -3.01 9.98
N CYS A 117 3.94 -4.28 9.97
CA CYS A 117 4.60 -4.92 11.11
C CYS A 117 5.89 -4.20 11.50
N CYS A 118 6.70 -3.76 10.53
CA CYS A 118 7.91 -2.98 10.81
C CYS A 118 7.58 -1.61 11.45
N GLN A 119 6.52 -0.94 10.99
CA GLN A 119 6.09 0.34 11.58
C GLN A 119 5.63 0.19 13.04
N LEU A 120 4.93 -0.89 13.39
CA LEU A 120 4.47 -1.14 14.77
C LEU A 120 5.60 -1.47 15.75
N LYS A 121 6.78 -1.88 15.26
CA LYS A 121 7.96 -2.10 16.11
C LYS A 121 8.63 -0.79 16.54
N ALA A 122 8.40 0.30 15.81
CA ALA A 122 8.92 1.61 16.17
C ALA A 122 8.01 2.28 17.22
N PRO A 123 8.56 3.15 18.09
CA PRO A 123 7.74 3.94 19.00
C PRO A 123 6.70 4.75 18.22
N LEU A 124 5.42 4.48 18.46
CA LEU A 124 4.32 5.21 17.84
C LEU A 124 4.19 6.58 18.52
N ILE A 125 4.16 7.64 17.71
CA ILE A 125 4.07 9.03 18.19
C ILE A 125 2.61 9.47 18.39
N ASP A 126 1.67 8.80 17.72
CA ASP A 126 0.25 9.16 17.70
C ASP A 126 -0.64 7.90 17.71
N ASP A 127 -1.61 7.88 18.64
CA ASP A 127 -2.56 6.78 18.82
C ASP A 127 -3.47 6.60 17.59
N ALA A 128 -3.85 7.69 16.92
CA ALA A 128 -4.69 7.61 15.73
C ALA A 128 -3.94 6.99 14.54
N ALA A 129 -2.68 7.38 14.32
CA ALA A 129 -1.80 6.74 13.36
C ALA A 129 -1.57 5.26 13.68
N GLY A 130 -1.37 4.90 14.95
CA GLY A 130 -1.24 3.52 15.41
C GLY A 130 -2.48 2.67 15.10
N ALA A 131 -3.67 3.21 15.41
CA ALA A 131 -4.94 2.54 15.12
C ALA A 131 -5.15 2.32 13.61
N LEU A 132 -4.78 3.29 12.77
CA LEU A 132 -4.85 3.17 11.31
C LEU A 132 -3.92 2.06 10.78
N ILE A 133 -2.68 2.02 11.26
CA ILE A 133 -1.71 0.97 10.89
C ILE A 133 -2.24 -0.40 11.29
N MET A 134 -2.77 -0.54 12.51
CA MET A 134 -3.34 -1.79 12.99
C MET A 134 -4.55 -2.23 12.15
N LYS A 135 -5.44 -1.31 11.80
CA LYS A 135 -6.58 -1.58 10.92
C LYS A 135 -6.12 -2.10 9.55
N ASN A 136 -5.15 -1.41 8.94
CA ASN A 136 -4.60 -1.81 7.66
C ASN A 136 -3.93 -3.19 7.74
N LEU A 137 -3.24 -3.48 8.86
CA LEU A 137 -2.57 -4.76 9.09
C LEU A 137 -3.56 -5.91 9.20
N VAL A 138 -4.63 -5.73 9.98
CA VAL A 138 -5.70 -6.73 10.10
C VAL A 138 -6.32 -7.00 8.73
N PHE A 139 -6.62 -5.95 7.96
CA PHE A 139 -7.18 -6.09 6.62
C PHE A 139 -6.25 -6.90 5.70
N SER A 140 -4.96 -6.57 5.68
CA SER A 140 -4.00 -7.23 4.78
C SER A 140 -3.75 -8.70 5.16
N ILE A 141 -3.70 -9.01 6.46
CA ILE A 141 -3.59 -10.38 6.96
C ILE A 141 -4.85 -11.19 6.60
N CYS A 142 -6.05 -10.63 6.84
CA CYS A 142 -7.30 -11.30 6.49
C CYS A 142 -7.38 -11.59 4.99
N GLY A 143 -7.02 -10.61 4.15
CA GLY A 143 -6.97 -10.78 2.70
C GLY A 143 -6.00 -11.88 2.27
N LEU A 144 -4.79 -11.93 2.87
CA LEU A 144 -3.80 -12.97 2.58
C LEU A 144 -4.28 -14.36 3.03
N HIS A 145 -4.89 -14.44 4.21
CA HIS A 145 -5.45 -15.68 4.75
C HIS A 145 -6.57 -16.23 3.87
N SER A 146 -7.48 -15.37 3.38
CA SER A 146 -8.54 -15.77 2.45
C SER A 146 -7.99 -16.36 1.15
N PHE A 147 -6.85 -15.87 0.65
CA PHE A 147 -6.18 -16.45 -0.51
C PHE A 147 -5.57 -17.83 -0.20
N LEU A 148 -4.87 -17.98 0.93
CA LEU A 148 -4.27 -19.25 1.34
C LEU A 148 -5.33 -20.34 1.53
N GLY A 149 -6.45 -20.00 2.18
CA GLY A 149 -7.57 -20.92 2.37
C GLY A 149 -8.13 -21.47 1.05
N LYS A 150 -8.23 -20.66 -0.01
CA LYS A 150 -8.68 -21.13 -1.33
C LYS A 150 -7.73 -22.16 -1.96
N ASN A 151 -6.42 -22.01 -1.75
CA ASN A 151 -5.42 -22.92 -2.33
C ASN A 151 -5.38 -24.28 -1.61
N GLU A 152 -5.70 -24.34 -0.32
CA GLU A 152 -5.73 -25.62 0.42
C GLU A 152 -6.85 -26.57 -0.06
N TYR A 153 -7.97 -26.03 -0.54
CA TYR A 153 -9.06 -26.81 -1.15
C TYR A 153 -8.76 -27.27 -2.59
N MET A 154 -7.67 -26.79 -3.20
CA MET A 154 -7.27 -27.13 -4.58
C MET A 154 -6.06 -28.08 -4.62
N LYS A 155 -5.92 -28.99 -3.65
CA LYS A 155 -4.99 -30.14 -3.79
C LYS A 155 -5.56 -31.15 -4.81
N PRO A 156 -4.75 -31.69 -5.74
CA PRO A 156 -5.26 -32.57 -6.80
C PRO A 156 -5.85 -33.84 -6.19
N ARG A 157 -7.06 -34.23 -6.61
CA ARG A 157 -7.54 -35.59 -6.45
C ARG A 157 -6.48 -36.51 -7.06
N LYS A 158 -5.85 -37.33 -6.23
CA LYS A 158 -4.95 -38.39 -6.69
C LYS A 158 -5.68 -39.16 -7.80
N LEU A 159 -5.09 -39.20 -8.99
CA LEU A 159 -5.45 -40.14 -10.04
C LEU A 159 -5.31 -41.53 -9.44
N ILE A 160 -6.43 -42.21 -9.22
CA ILE A 160 -6.48 -43.61 -8.82
C ILE A 160 -6.20 -44.39 -10.11
N GLY A 161 -4.99 -44.97 -10.19
CA GLY A 161 -4.68 -46.06 -11.10
C GLY A 161 -5.12 -47.40 -10.53
#